data_AF-A0A1G7BQZ5-F1
#
_entry.id   AF-A0A1G7BQZ5-F1
#
_cell.length_a   1.000
_cell.length_b   1.000
_cell.length_c   1.000
_cell.angle_alpha   90.00
_cell.angle_beta   90.00
_cell.angle_gamma   90.00
#
_symmetry.space_group_name_H-M   'P 1'
#
loop_
_entity.id
_entity.type
_entity.pdbx_description
1 polymer ?
#
loop_
_entity_poly.entity_id
_entity_poly.type
_entity_poly.pdbx_seq_one_letter_code
_entity_poly.pdbx_strand_id
1 'polypeptide(L)'
;LAKQKREGTEEVTEEERAKAKAKAVAVAKAKAAALAKQKASLGDGKSGDEKAKAIAAAKAKAAARAKTKGAEGKAEEEPKQEEPSVNQPYLNQYVEVIKGKIGEDTLVDSYINKLSKDVPTLVVEPSKYYEVMELLRFHEGLAFDYMSELHATDFVTHMEVYVHLFSYGKKQSVAVKVKLDREAPEVESVAALWKGADWPEREAYDLLGIVFKGHPNLSRILMPDDWIGYPLRKDYEPYDVEV
;
A
#
# COMPACT_ATOMS: atom_id res chain seq x y z
N LEU A 1 25.48 17.03 43.27
CA LEU A 1 26.23 15.77 43.46
C LEU A 1 25.18 14.65 43.49
N ALA A 2 25.14 13.64 42.63
CA ALA A 2 26.14 12.89 41.85
C ALA A 2 25.50 12.44 40.49
N LYS A 3 26.16 12.49 39.30
CA LYS A 3 27.01 11.45 38.64
C LYS A 3 26.69 10.02 39.12
N GLN A 4 26.44 8.97 38.31
CA GLN A 4 26.93 8.62 36.97
C GLN A 4 26.22 7.33 36.45
N LYS A 5 26.20 7.17 35.12
CA LYS A 5 26.25 5.92 34.30
C LYS A 5 25.02 4.99 34.19
N ARG A 6 24.46 4.92 32.98
CA ARG A 6 24.55 3.75 32.06
C ARG A 6 24.08 4.14 30.65
N GLU A 7 25.04 4.57 29.82
CA GLU A 7 25.01 4.39 28.37
C GLU A 7 25.25 2.90 28.06
N GLY A 8 24.61 2.39 27.00
CA GLY A 8 24.83 1.03 26.51
C GLY A 8 23.79 0.62 25.48
N THR A 9 23.69 1.35 24.37
CA THR A 9 23.00 0.88 23.17
C THR A 9 24.00 0.03 22.39
N GLU A 10 23.83 -1.29 22.38
CA GLU A 10 24.63 -2.19 21.54
C GLU A 10 24.28 -1.96 20.06
N GLU A 11 25.13 -1.22 19.34
CA GLU A 11 25.12 -1.22 17.88
C GLU A 11 25.53 -2.61 17.38
N VAL A 12 24.55 -3.35 16.84
CA VAL A 12 24.81 -4.60 16.11
C VAL A 12 25.55 -4.25 14.82
N THR A 13 26.84 -4.58 14.78
CA THR A 13 27.73 -4.28 13.65
C THR A 13 27.29 -4.97 12.36
N GLU A 14 27.59 -4.36 11.21
CA GLU A 14 27.29 -4.93 9.87
C GLU A 14 27.86 -6.34 9.67
N GLU A 15 28.93 -6.69 10.39
CA GLU A 15 29.54 -8.02 10.36
C GLU A 15 28.61 -9.11 10.93
N GLU A 16 27.84 -8.81 11.96
CA GLU A 16 26.87 -9.75 12.54
C GLU A 16 25.66 -9.96 11.62
N ARG A 17 25.18 -8.89 10.96
CA ARG A 17 24.12 -8.97 9.94
C ARG A 17 24.56 -9.79 8.72
N ALA A 18 25.83 -9.68 8.33
CA ALA A 18 26.41 -10.48 7.25
C ALA A 18 26.53 -11.97 7.63
N LYS A 19 26.94 -12.28 8.86
CA LYS A 19 26.99 -13.67 9.38
C LYS A 19 25.60 -14.29 9.48
N ALA A 20 24.58 -13.53 9.89
CA ALA A 20 23.20 -14.00 9.93
C ALA A 20 22.66 -14.34 8.53
N LYS A 21 22.92 -13.48 7.53
CA LYS A 21 22.55 -13.74 6.12
C LYS A 21 23.27 -14.96 5.55
N ALA A 22 24.56 -15.14 5.83
CA ALA A 22 25.33 -16.30 5.37
C ALA A 22 24.79 -17.62 5.96
N LYS A 23 24.40 -17.62 7.23
CA LYS A 23 23.81 -18.78 7.91
C LYS A 23 22.44 -19.14 7.32
N ALA A 24 21.61 -18.15 7.00
CA ALA A 24 20.31 -18.38 6.35
C ALA A 24 20.44 -19.02 4.95
N VAL A 25 21.41 -18.57 4.14
CA VAL A 25 21.68 -19.12 2.81
C VAL A 25 22.19 -20.57 2.89
N ALA A 26 23.02 -20.90 3.89
CA ALA A 26 23.51 -22.27 4.10
C ALA A 26 22.38 -23.25 4.46
N VAL A 27 21.44 -22.83 5.31
CA VAL A 27 20.26 -23.64 5.70
C VAL A 27 19.34 -23.88 4.51
N ALA A 28 19.11 -22.86 3.68
CA ALA A 28 18.30 -23.00 2.45
C ALA A 28 18.94 -24.00 1.46
N LYS A 29 20.26 -23.95 1.29
CA LYS A 29 20.99 -24.85 0.38
C LYS A 29 20.99 -26.30 0.88
N ALA A 30 21.09 -26.52 2.20
CA ALA A 30 20.99 -27.85 2.80
C ALA A 30 19.59 -28.47 2.64
N LYS A 31 18.53 -27.66 2.80
CA LYS A 31 17.14 -28.10 2.64
C LYS A 31 16.82 -28.49 1.19
N ALA A 32 17.36 -27.75 0.22
CA ALA A 32 17.24 -28.08 -1.20
C ALA A 32 17.96 -29.38 -1.59
N ALA A 33 19.14 -29.64 -1.02
CA ALA A 33 19.89 -30.88 -1.28
C ALA A 33 19.21 -32.12 -0.67
N ALA A 34 18.58 -31.99 0.49
CA ALA A 34 17.81 -33.07 1.12
C ALA A 34 16.58 -33.46 0.28
N LEU A 35 15.86 -32.46 -0.25
CA LEU A 35 14.70 -32.67 -1.13
C LEU A 35 15.06 -33.34 -2.46
N ALA A 36 16.26 -33.06 -2.98
CA ALA A 36 16.78 -33.71 -4.19
C ALA A 36 17.13 -35.19 -3.96
N LYS A 37 17.68 -35.55 -2.80
CA LYS A 37 17.97 -36.95 -2.44
C LYS A 37 16.70 -37.77 -2.19
N GLN A 38 15.67 -37.17 -1.63
CA GLN A 38 14.38 -37.84 -1.40
C GLN A 38 13.68 -38.23 -2.71
N LYS A 39 13.83 -37.42 -3.78
CA LYS A 39 13.29 -37.73 -5.11
C LYS A 39 14.05 -38.83 -5.86
N ALA A 40 15.29 -39.13 -5.47
CA ALA A 40 16.10 -40.18 -6.09
C ALA A 40 15.85 -41.58 -5.50
N SER A 41 15.11 -41.69 -4.38
CA SER A 41 14.88 -42.93 -3.64
C SER A 41 13.60 -43.70 -4.01
N LEU A 42 12.78 -43.19 -4.94
CA LEU A 42 11.51 -43.82 -5.31
C LEU A 42 11.51 -44.22 -6.80
N GLY A 43 11.72 -45.51 -7.06
CA GLY A 43 11.18 -46.18 -8.25
C GLY A 43 12.19 -46.94 -9.13
N ASP A 44 12.32 -48.24 -8.83
CA ASP A 44 12.98 -49.28 -9.61
C ASP A 44 12.04 -49.88 -10.70
N GLY A 45 12.58 -50.22 -11.87
CA GLY A 45 12.15 -51.35 -12.73
C GLY A 45 10.95 -51.21 -13.71
N LYS A 46 11.22 -50.91 -15.01
CA LYS A 46 11.07 -51.79 -16.21
C LYS A 46 11.03 -51.02 -17.56
N SER A 47 11.92 -51.43 -18.47
CA SER A 47 11.95 -51.31 -19.96
C SER A 47 12.05 -49.95 -20.68
N GLY A 48 13.27 -49.38 -20.67
CA GLY A 48 14.07 -48.98 -21.85
C GLY A 48 13.49 -48.11 -22.98
N ASP A 49 12.82 -48.71 -23.96
CA ASP A 49 12.88 -48.19 -25.34
C ASP A 49 11.66 -47.38 -25.82
N GLU A 50 10.46 -47.59 -25.27
CA GLU A 50 9.28 -46.79 -25.67
C GLU A 50 9.22 -45.41 -24.99
N LYS A 51 9.90 -45.25 -23.84
CA LYS A 51 9.98 -43.97 -23.12
C LYS A 51 10.91 -42.97 -23.82
N ALA A 52 11.94 -43.44 -24.53
CA ALA A 52 12.88 -42.56 -25.25
C ALA A 52 12.17 -41.79 -26.40
N LYS A 53 11.26 -42.46 -27.11
CA LYS A 53 10.48 -41.84 -28.20
C LYS A 53 9.40 -40.88 -27.67
N ALA A 54 8.77 -41.20 -26.54
CA ALA A 54 7.81 -40.32 -25.86
C ALA A 54 8.47 -39.08 -25.22
N ILE A 55 9.68 -39.21 -24.66
CA ILE A 55 10.44 -38.10 -24.08
C ILE A 55 11.02 -37.20 -25.19
N ALA A 56 11.41 -37.75 -26.33
CA ALA A 56 11.85 -36.95 -27.49
C ALA A 56 10.69 -36.16 -28.12
N ALA A 57 9.50 -36.76 -28.23
CA ALA A 57 8.29 -36.06 -28.70
C ALA A 57 7.81 -34.99 -27.71
N ALA A 58 7.94 -35.24 -26.39
CA ALA A 58 7.65 -34.26 -25.35
C ALA A 58 8.68 -33.11 -25.31
N LYS A 59 9.98 -33.40 -25.52
CA LYS A 59 11.02 -32.36 -25.67
C LYS A 59 10.86 -31.55 -26.96
N ALA A 60 10.42 -32.16 -28.07
CA ALA A 60 10.11 -31.44 -29.30
C ALA A 60 8.89 -30.52 -29.16
N LYS A 61 7.83 -30.96 -28.47
CA LYS A 61 6.69 -30.10 -28.11
C LYS A 61 7.06 -29.02 -27.08
N ALA A 62 7.95 -29.31 -26.13
CA ALA A 62 8.44 -28.32 -25.16
C ALA A 62 9.38 -27.29 -25.79
N ALA A 63 10.21 -27.67 -26.76
CA ALA A 63 11.07 -26.76 -27.52
C ALA A 63 10.28 -25.91 -28.54
N ALA A 64 9.23 -26.46 -29.14
CA ALA A 64 8.29 -25.68 -29.96
C ALA A 64 7.47 -24.69 -29.11
N ARG A 65 7.05 -25.10 -27.90
CA ARG A 65 6.35 -24.23 -26.93
C ARG A 65 7.28 -23.21 -26.24
N ALA A 66 8.60 -23.47 -26.22
CA ALA A 66 9.61 -22.52 -25.79
C ALA A 66 10.02 -21.55 -26.91
N LYS A 67 9.92 -21.94 -28.19
CA LYS A 67 10.09 -21.01 -29.33
C LYS A 67 8.86 -20.14 -29.59
N THR A 68 7.66 -20.56 -29.21
CA THR A 68 6.47 -19.66 -29.18
C THR A 68 6.35 -18.83 -27.91
N LYS A 69 7.15 -19.11 -26.85
CA LYS A 69 7.30 -18.25 -25.66
C LYS A 69 8.59 -17.42 -25.65
N GLY A 70 9.49 -17.63 -26.61
CA GLY A 70 10.77 -16.94 -26.74
C GLY A 70 10.77 -15.77 -27.73
N ALA A 71 9.61 -15.44 -28.30
CA ALA A 71 9.39 -14.31 -29.19
C ALA A 71 8.33 -13.33 -28.64
N GLU A 72 8.15 -13.29 -27.32
CA GLU A 72 7.58 -12.15 -26.60
C GLU A 72 8.71 -11.59 -25.73
N GLY A 73 9.74 -11.10 -26.42
CA GLY A 73 10.74 -10.24 -25.80
C GLY A 73 10.06 -8.94 -25.37
N LYS A 74 10.39 -8.50 -24.15
CA LYS A 74 10.34 -7.10 -23.67
C LYS A 74 9.57 -6.16 -24.61
N ALA A 75 8.24 -6.19 -24.52
CA ALA A 75 7.47 -5.00 -24.73
C ALA A 75 7.55 -4.24 -23.41
N GLU A 76 8.19 -3.07 -23.44
CA GLU A 76 7.79 -2.01 -22.52
C GLU A 76 6.27 -1.95 -22.57
N GLU A 77 5.61 -2.12 -21.42
CA GLU A 77 4.20 -1.81 -21.30
C GLU A 77 4.08 -0.30 -21.48
N GLU A 78 4.05 0.15 -22.73
CA GLU A 78 3.39 1.39 -23.08
C GLU A 78 1.99 1.34 -22.48
N PRO A 79 1.54 2.41 -21.80
CA PRO A 79 0.27 2.38 -21.11
C PRO A 79 -0.81 2.10 -22.14
N LYS A 80 -1.44 0.92 -22.06
CA LYS A 80 -2.65 0.64 -22.80
C LYS A 80 -3.59 1.80 -22.55
N GLN A 81 -3.96 2.52 -23.60
CA GLN A 81 -5.08 3.45 -23.56
C GLN A 81 -6.33 2.61 -23.34
N GLU A 82 -6.64 2.38 -22.07
CA GLU A 82 -7.78 1.60 -21.64
C GLU A 82 -9.06 2.40 -21.85
N GLU A 83 -10.12 1.71 -22.26
CA GLU A 83 -11.42 2.32 -22.56
C GLU A 83 -11.85 3.28 -21.43
N PRO A 84 -12.24 4.52 -21.77
CA PRO A 84 -12.58 5.52 -20.77
C PRO A 84 -13.77 5.01 -19.97
N SER A 85 -13.56 4.84 -18.68
CA SER A 85 -14.60 4.42 -17.77
C SER A 85 -15.75 5.43 -17.78
N VAL A 86 -16.96 4.97 -17.42
CA VAL A 86 -18.19 5.79 -17.36
C VAL A 86 -17.98 7.06 -16.52
N ASN A 87 -17.08 7.02 -15.53
CA ASN A 87 -16.82 8.13 -14.62
C ASN A 87 -15.67 9.06 -15.04
N GLN A 88 -15.04 8.84 -16.19
CA GLN A 88 -13.97 9.69 -16.72
C GLN A 88 -14.36 11.17 -16.90
N PRO A 89 -15.57 11.51 -17.38
CA PRO A 89 -15.98 12.91 -17.50
C PRO A 89 -16.03 13.62 -16.14
N TYR A 90 -16.44 12.91 -15.08
CA TYR A 90 -16.51 13.49 -13.73
C TYR A 90 -15.12 13.69 -13.15
N LEU A 91 -14.20 12.73 -13.34
CA LEU A 91 -12.81 12.91 -12.92
C LEU A 91 -12.19 14.15 -13.57
N ASN A 92 -12.38 14.30 -14.89
CA ASN A 92 -11.86 15.46 -15.62
C ASN A 92 -12.45 16.77 -15.07
N GLN A 93 -13.76 16.81 -14.81
CA GLN A 93 -14.42 17.95 -14.20
C GLN A 93 -13.82 18.29 -12.83
N TYR A 94 -13.53 17.30 -11.99
CA TYR A 94 -12.95 17.51 -10.66
C TYR A 94 -11.54 18.10 -10.77
N VAL A 95 -10.72 17.54 -11.66
CA VAL A 95 -9.35 18.02 -11.91
C VAL A 95 -9.36 19.46 -12.43
N GLU A 96 -10.24 19.81 -13.38
CA GLU A 96 -10.35 21.18 -13.90
C GLU A 96 -10.76 22.18 -12.80
N VAL A 97 -11.74 21.82 -11.96
CA VAL A 97 -12.20 22.69 -10.87
C VAL A 97 -11.08 22.90 -9.83
N ILE A 98 -10.34 21.86 -9.48
CA ILE A 98 -9.24 21.93 -8.51
C ILE A 98 -8.10 22.77 -9.07
N LYS A 99 -7.65 22.47 -10.30
CA LYS A 99 -6.58 23.23 -10.96
C LYS A 99 -6.94 24.70 -11.16
N GLY A 100 -8.20 24.99 -11.50
CA GLY A 100 -8.67 26.35 -11.75
C GLY A 100 -8.75 27.24 -10.50
N LYS A 101 -8.90 26.66 -9.29
CA LYS A 101 -9.06 27.43 -8.05
C LYS A 101 -7.84 27.44 -7.14
N ILE A 102 -7.15 26.30 -7.02
CA ILE A 102 -6.06 26.13 -6.05
C ILE A 102 -4.70 26.21 -6.75
N GLY A 103 -4.60 25.67 -7.96
CA GLY A 103 -3.39 25.70 -8.79
C GLY A 103 -3.03 24.33 -9.34
N GLU A 104 -2.11 24.32 -10.31
CA GLU A 104 -1.73 23.11 -11.04
C GLU A 104 -0.92 22.11 -10.20
N ASP A 105 -0.11 22.60 -9.26
CA ASP A 105 0.78 21.77 -8.41
C ASP A 105 0.04 21.00 -7.30
N THR A 106 -1.28 21.16 -7.20
CA THR A 106 -2.11 20.59 -6.11
C THR A 106 -2.25 19.06 -6.20
N LEU A 107 -2.29 18.54 -7.43
CA LEU A 107 -2.57 17.13 -7.71
C LEU A 107 -1.30 16.43 -8.17
N VAL A 108 -0.87 15.44 -7.40
CA VAL A 108 0.26 14.57 -7.75
C VAL A 108 -0.15 13.61 -8.86
N ASP A 109 -1.37 13.08 -8.78
CA ASP A 109 -1.92 12.13 -9.74
C ASP A 109 -3.46 12.12 -9.69
N SER A 110 -4.10 11.67 -10.76
CA SER A 110 -5.55 11.52 -10.84
C SER A 110 -5.90 10.37 -11.77
N TYR A 111 -6.60 9.37 -11.27
CA TYR A 111 -6.91 8.16 -12.03
C TYR A 111 -8.25 7.54 -11.61
N ILE A 112 -8.76 6.62 -12.42
CA ILE A 112 -9.96 5.86 -12.10
C ILE A 112 -9.57 4.52 -11.52
N ASN A 113 -10.05 4.25 -10.30
CA ASN A 113 -9.79 2.98 -9.65
C ASN A 113 -10.82 1.93 -10.09
N LYS A 114 -10.46 1.14 -11.11
CA LYS A 114 -11.29 0.05 -11.63
C LYS A 114 -11.62 -1.02 -10.59
N LEU A 115 -10.69 -1.29 -9.66
CA LEU A 115 -10.92 -2.26 -8.58
C LEU A 115 -11.97 -1.78 -7.58
N SER A 116 -12.12 -0.46 -7.44
CA SER A 116 -13.09 0.17 -6.55
C SER A 116 -14.35 0.63 -7.29
N LYS A 117 -14.83 -0.15 -8.27
CA LYS A 117 -16.04 0.17 -9.06
C LYS A 117 -15.93 1.50 -9.82
N ASP A 118 -14.77 1.74 -10.41
CA ASP A 118 -14.50 2.93 -11.24
C ASP A 118 -14.66 4.27 -10.50
N VAL A 119 -14.35 4.29 -9.20
CA VAL A 119 -14.41 5.53 -8.41
C VAL A 119 -13.25 6.45 -8.81
N PRO A 120 -13.54 7.72 -9.17
CA PRO A 120 -12.52 8.75 -9.40
C PRO A 120 -11.64 8.91 -8.17
N THR A 121 -10.32 8.76 -8.32
CA THR A 121 -9.34 8.89 -7.24
C THR A 121 -8.40 10.05 -7.52
N LEU A 122 -8.28 10.96 -6.55
CA LEU A 122 -7.42 12.14 -6.61
C LEU A 122 -6.28 11.98 -5.62
N VAL A 123 -5.04 12.13 -6.08
CA VAL A 123 -3.86 12.11 -5.21
C VAL A 123 -3.39 13.55 -5.00
N VAL A 124 -3.49 14.02 -3.76
CA VAL A 124 -3.30 15.42 -3.38
C VAL A 124 -2.00 15.57 -2.60
N GLU A 125 -1.32 16.70 -2.78
CA GLU A 125 -0.19 17.10 -1.94
C GLU A 125 -0.65 17.37 -0.49
N PRO A 126 0.05 16.88 0.55
CA PRO A 126 -0.31 17.13 1.95
C PRO A 126 -0.52 18.60 2.30
N SER A 127 0.32 19.49 1.77
CA SER A 127 0.28 20.94 2.00
C SER A 127 -1.04 21.59 1.55
N LYS A 128 -1.70 21.00 0.54
CA LYS A 128 -2.93 21.52 -0.08
C LYS A 128 -4.16 20.68 0.21
N TYR A 129 -4.01 19.65 1.04
CA TYR A 129 -5.06 18.70 1.35
C TYR A 129 -6.33 19.37 1.91
N TYR A 130 -6.19 20.24 2.92
CA TYR A 130 -7.35 20.91 3.53
C TYR A 130 -8.09 21.81 2.54
N GLU A 131 -7.36 22.62 1.74
CA GLU A 131 -7.93 23.51 0.73
C GLU A 131 -8.74 22.72 -0.32
N VAL A 132 -8.23 21.56 -0.76
CA VAL A 132 -8.96 20.68 -1.69
C VAL A 132 -10.21 20.12 -1.03
N MET A 133 -10.11 19.62 0.20
CA MET A 133 -11.24 19.03 0.92
C MET A 133 -12.34 20.08 1.17
N GLU A 134 -11.97 21.30 1.54
CA GLU A 134 -12.90 22.43 1.68
C GLU A 134 -13.59 22.75 0.35
N LEU A 135 -12.83 22.78 -0.74
CA LEU A 135 -13.38 23.00 -2.08
C LEU A 135 -14.36 21.91 -2.48
N LEU A 136 -14.03 20.63 -2.26
CA LEU A 136 -14.91 19.50 -2.53
C LEU A 136 -16.23 19.59 -1.74
N ARG A 137 -16.16 20.09 -0.50
CA ARG A 137 -17.34 20.25 0.36
C ARG A 137 -18.27 21.37 -0.10
N PHE A 138 -17.72 22.56 -0.36
CA PHE A 138 -18.50 23.80 -0.52
C PHE A 138 -18.74 24.23 -1.97
N HIS A 139 -18.03 23.65 -2.95
CA HIS A 139 -18.24 24.00 -4.35
C HIS A 139 -19.63 23.54 -4.81
N GLU A 140 -20.49 24.46 -5.26
CA GLU A 140 -21.84 24.16 -5.78
C GLU A 140 -21.81 23.13 -6.92
N GLY A 141 -20.73 23.14 -7.71
CA GLY A 141 -20.50 22.19 -8.79
C GLY A 141 -20.09 20.78 -8.35
N LEU A 142 -19.77 20.54 -7.07
CA LEU A 142 -19.30 19.24 -6.56
C LEU A 142 -20.14 18.76 -5.37
N ALA A 143 -20.29 19.62 -4.36
CA ALA A 143 -21.14 19.44 -3.19
C ALA A 143 -21.05 18.04 -2.58
N PHE A 144 -19.86 17.66 -2.10
CA PHE A 144 -19.65 16.37 -1.42
C PHE A 144 -20.13 16.45 0.03
N ASP A 145 -21.40 16.16 0.25
CA ASP A 145 -22.06 16.29 1.57
C ASP A 145 -21.71 15.21 2.58
N TYR A 146 -21.31 14.02 2.10
CA TYR A 146 -21.13 12.84 2.93
C TYR A 146 -19.73 12.29 2.83
N MET A 147 -19.11 12.04 3.98
CA MET A 147 -17.88 11.26 4.08
C MET A 147 -18.26 9.83 4.44
N SER A 148 -17.98 8.90 3.53
CA SER A 148 -18.35 7.49 3.71
C SER A 148 -17.38 6.78 4.64
N GLU A 149 -16.09 7.01 4.45
CA GLU A 149 -15.04 6.37 5.22
C GLU A 149 -13.73 7.14 5.09
N LEU A 150 -12.89 6.99 6.11
CA LEU A 150 -11.51 7.42 6.12
C LEU A 150 -10.68 6.25 6.64
N HIS A 151 -9.66 5.88 5.88
CA HIS A 151 -8.76 4.78 6.22
C HIS A 151 -7.33 5.21 5.98
N ALA A 152 -6.41 4.63 6.74
CA ALA A 152 -4.99 4.84 6.53
C ALA A 152 -4.26 3.51 6.34
N THR A 153 -3.18 3.52 5.58
CA THR A 153 -2.38 2.33 5.27
C THR A 153 -0.90 2.66 5.33
N ASP A 154 -0.12 1.74 5.92
CA ASP A 154 1.34 1.79 5.95
C ASP A 154 1.94 0.93 4.82
N PHE A 155 2.67 1.57 3.92
CA PHE A 155 3.40 0.93 2.81
C PHE A 155 4.89 0.73 3.11
N VAL A 156 5.33 0.86 4.36
CA VAL A 156 6.73 0.75 4.84
C VAL A 156 7.63 1.89 4.37
N THR A 157 7.42 2.40 3.16
CA THR A 157 8.15 3.54 2.61
C THR A 157 7.47 4.87 2.89
N HIS A 158 6.13 4.87 2.94
CA HIS A 158 5.29 6.03 3.17
C HIS A 158 3.96 5.57 3.80
N MET A 159 3.24 6.52 4.37
CA MET A 159 1.86 6.29 4.81
C MET A 159 0.89 6.93 3.83
N GLU A 160 -0.29 6.36 3.71
CA GLU A 160 -1.34 6.91 2.86
C GLU A 160 -2.63 7.04 3.66
N VAL A 161 -3.31 8.18 3.51
CA VAL A 161 -4.67 8.38 4.03
C VAL A 161 -5.60 8.47 2.84
N TYR A 162 -6.69 7.71 2.91
CA TYR A 162 -7.75 7.63 1.93
C TYR A 162 -9.05 8.14 2.54
N VAL A 163 -9.73 9.04 1.84
CA VAL A 163 -11.04 9.54 2.24
C VAL A 163 -12.01 9.35 1.08
N HIS A 164 -13.07 8.59 1.34
CA HIS A 164 -14.15 8.40 0.38
C HIS A 164 -15.27 9.39 0.67
N LEU A 165 -15.58 10.21 -0.33
CA LEU A 165 -16.63 11.20 -0.29
C LEU A 165 -17.75 10.83 -1.26
N PHE A 166 -18.97 11.23 -0.92
CA PHE A 166 -20.16 11.04 -1.72
C PHE A 166 -21.01 12.31 -1.75
N SER A 167 -21.46 12.68 -2.95
CA SER A 167 -22.42 13.76 -3.16
C SER A 167 -23.80 13.15 -3.38
N TYR A 168 -24.73 13.42 -2.46
CA TYR A 168 -26.12 12.97 -2.62
C TYR A 168 -26.85 13.72 -3.74
N GLY A 169 -26.57 15.02 -3.91
CA GLY A 169 -27.21 15.84 -4.94
C GLY A 169 -26.87 15.35 -6.36
N LYS A 170 -25.62 14.96 -6.59
CA LYS A 170 -25.14 14.53 -7.92
C LYS A 170 -25.06 13.00 -8.07
N LYS A 171 -25.22 12.26 -6.97
CA LYS A 171 -25.06 10.80 -6.89
C LYS A 171 -23.68 10.34 -7.37
N GLN A 172 -22.64 11.11 -7.01
CA GLN A 172 -21.27 10.83 -7.41
C GLN A 172 -20.38 10.59 -6.20
N SER A 173 -19.42 9.69 -6.36
CA SER A 173 -18.36 9.41 -5.39
C SER A 173 -17.01 9.94 -5.88
N VAL A 174 -16.15 10.27 -4.93
CA VAL A 174 -14.74 10.56 -5.18
C VAL A 174 -13.92 10.00 -4.02
N ALA A 175 -12.76 9.46 -4.33
CA ALA A 175 -11.76 9.09 -3.34
C ALA A 175 -10.64 10.13 -3.38
N VAL A 176 -10.28 10.66 -2.22
CA VAL A 176 -9.13 11.56 -2.05
C VAL A 176 -8.06 10.80 -1.30
N LYS A 177 -6.85 10.82 -1.84
CA LYS A 177 -5.70 10.13 -1.34
C LYS A 177 -4.59 11.14 -1.07
N VAL A 178 -3.92 11.01 0.06
CA VAL A 178 -2.74 11.81 0.40
C VAL A 178 -1.60 10.89 0.83
N LYS A 179 -0.40 11.15 0.30
CA LYS A 179 0.83 10.44 0.66
C LYS A 179 1.58 11.23 1.70
N LEU A 180 1.86 10.61 2.84
CA LEU A 180 2.52 11.20 4.00
C LEU A 180 3.88 10.53 4.22
N ASP A 181 4.78 11.27 4.85
CA ASP A 181 6.02 10.71 5.34
C ASP A 181 5.75 9.66 6.44
N ARG A 182 6.59 8.63 6.52
CA ARG A 182 6.38 7.54 7.50
C ARG A 182 6.92 7.86 8.89
N GLU A 183 7.98 8.65 9.00
CA GLU A 183 8.59 8.99 10.28
C GLU A 183 7.75 10.03 11.01
N ALA A 184 7.29 11.05 10.29
CA ALA A 184 6.42 12.10 10.80
C ALA A 184 5.15 12.25 9.93
N PRO A 185 4.20 11.29 10.01
CA PRO A 185 2.94 11.37 9.26
C PRO A 185 2.02 12.44 9.86
N GLU A 186 1.96 13.60 9.23
CA GLU A 186 1.14 14.72 9.65
C GLU A 186 0.22 15.19 8.51
N VAL A 187 -1.05 15.44 8.81
CA VAL A 187 -2.03 15.95 7.84
C VAL A 187 -3.06 16.85 8.53
N GLU A 188 -3.71 17.74 7.80
CA GLU A 188 -4.81 18.55 8.34
C GLU A 188 -6.09 17.71 8.53
N SER A 189 -6.78 17.95 9.65
CA SER A 189 -8.05 17.30 9.99
C SER A 189 -9.20 17.80 9.12
N VAL A 190 -10.07 16.91 8.69
CA VAL A 190 -11.32 17.24 7.99
C VAL A 190 -12.55 17.11 8.89
N ALA A 191 -12.37 16.84 10.18
CA ALA A 191 -13.45 16.79 11.18
C ALA A 191 -14.22 18.12 11.34
N ALA A 192 -13.60 19.24 10.96
CA ALA A 192 -14.28 20.54 10.88
C ALA A 192 -15.31 20.58 9.72
N LEU A 193 -15.00 19.93 8.60
CA LEU A 193 -15.82 19.90 7.38
C LEU A 193 -16.89 18.81 7.42
N TRP A 194 -16.51 17.60 7.85
CA TRP A 194 -17.41 16.47 8.06
C TRP A 194 -17.25 15.94 9.48
N LYS A 195 -18.28 16.11 10.31
CA LYS A 195 -18.28 15.61 11.70
C LYS A 195 -18.10 14.09 11.81
N GLY A 196 -18.39 13.35 10.72
CA GLY A 196 -18.13 11.91 10.64
C GLY A 196 -16.65 11.53 10.65
N ALA A 197 -15.72 12.48 10.43
CA ALA A 197 -14.28 12.21 10.43
C ALA A 197 -13.65 12.13 11.83
N ASP A 198 -14.35 12.58 12.87
CA ASP A 198 -13.83 12.59 14.25
C ASP A 198 -13.37 11.19 14.73
N TRP A 199 -14.15 10.15 14.44
CA TRP A 199 -13.79 8.79 14.89
C TRP A 199 -12.71 8.14 14.01
N PRO A 200 -12.82 8.15 12.68
CA PRO A 200 -11.79 7.57 11.82
C PRO A 200 -10.41 8.24 11.93
N GLU A 201 -10.35 9.57 12.11
CA GLU A 201 -9.08 10.28 12.30
C GLU A 201 -8.41 9.85 13.62
N ARG A 202 -9.19 9.68 14.68
CA ARG A 202 -8.69 9.14 15.97
C ARG A 202 -8.28 7.68 15.87
N GLU A 203 -8.98 6.86 15.08
CA GLU A 203 -8.60 5.47 14.80
C GLU A 203 -7.25 5.41 14.08
N ALA A 204 -7.08 6.20 13.02
CA ALA A 204 -5.82 6.29 12.28
C ALA A 204 -4.67 6.81 13.16
N TYR A 205 -4.94 7.74 14.07
CA TYR A 205 -3.98 8.17 15.09
C TYR A 205 -3.61 7.04 16.05
N ASP A 206 -4.57 6.31 16.60
CA ASP A 206 -4.32 5.27 17.61
C ASP A 206 -3.62 4.03 17.03
N LEU A 207 -3.98 3.63 15.81
CA LEU A 207 -3.48 2.41 15.19
C LEU A 207 -2.22 2.59 14.35
N LEU A 208 -2.05 3.76 13.72
CA LEU A 208 -0.95 4.07 12.79
C LEU A 208 -0.12 5.27 13.23
N GLY A 209 -0.56 6.06 14.20
CA GLY A 209 0.19 7.21 14.71
C GLY A 209 0.21 8.41 13.76
N ILE A 210 -0.80 8.57 12.93
CA ILE A 210 -0.94 9.70 12.01
C ILE A 210 -1.53 10.88 12.78
N VAL A 211 -0.84 12.03 12.74
CA VAL A 211 -1.25 13.23 13.48
C VAL A 211 -2.13 14.11 12.61
N PHE A 212 -3.37 14.32 13.04
CA PHE A 212 -4.35 15.19 12.38
C PHE A 212 -4.36 16.58 13.04
N LYS A 213 -3.81 17.59 12.35
CA LYS A 213 -3.76 18.99 12.81
C LYS A 213 -5.15 19.61 12.79
N GLY A 214 -5.50 20.36 13.83
CA GLY A 214 -6.83 20.99 13.95
C GLY A 214 -7.97 20.07 14.39
N HIS A 215 -7.69 18.80 14.70
CA HIS A 215 -8.69 17.87 15.22
C HIS A 215 -9.16 18.28 16.63
N PRO A 216 -10.48 18.30 16.93
CA PRO A 216 -11.00 18.79 18.21
C PRO A 216 -10.59 17.94 19.43
N ASN A 217 -10.51 16.61 19.27
CA ASN A 217 -10.12 15.69 20.33
C ASN A 217 -9.27 14.52 19.80
N LEU A 218 -8.01 14.77 19.47
CA LEU A 218 -7.11 13.72 18.98
C LEU A 218 -6.54 12.91 20.16
N SER A 219 -7.23 11.84 20.52
CA SER A 219 -6.82 10.89 21.56
C SER A 219 -6.98 9.46 21.06
N ARG A 220 -6.29 8.51 21.72
CA ARG A 220 -6.52 7.06 21.51
C ARG A 220 -7.99 6.70 21.76
N ILE A 221 -8.49 5.67 21.08
CA ILE A 221 -9.89 5.22 21.18
C ILE A 221 -10.06 3.71 21.28
N LEU A 222 -9.15 2.93 20.68
CA LEU A 222 -9.19 1.47 20.67
C LEU A 222 -8.19 0.89 21.66
N MET A 223 -6.98 1.44 21.73
CA MET A 223 -5.93 0.96 22.61
C MET A 223 -6.04 1.58 24.01
N PRO A 224 -5.64 0.83 25.05
CA PRO A 224 -5.47 1.38 26.39
C PRO A 224 -4.52 2.59 26.43
N ASP A 225 -4.71 3.49 27.39
CA ASP A 225 -3.90 4.71 27.54
C ASP A 225 -2.42 4.42 27.80
N ASP A 226 -2.11 3.26 28.39
CA ASP A 226 -0.78 2.75 28.70
C ASP A 226 -0.13 1.99 27.53
N TRP A 227 -0.83 1.82 26.40
CA TRP A 227 -0.30 1.13 25.24
C TRP A 227 0.83 1.93 24.58
N ILE A 228 1.97 1.27 24.35
CA ILE A 228 3.13 1.87 23.70
C ILE A 228 3.21 1.36 22.26
N GLY A 229 3.27 2.30 21.32
CA GLY A 229 3.35 1.99 19.88
C GLY A 229 2.00 2.02 19.16
N TYR A 230 2.03 1.51 17.92
CA TYR A 230 0.98 1.62 16.91
C TYR A 230 0.78 0.26 16.21
N PRO A 231 -0.22 -0.54 16.59
CA PRO A 231 -0.33 -1.95 16.19
C PRO A 231 -0.40 -2.22 14.68
N LEU A 232 -0.90 -1.28 13.87
CA LEU A 232 -1.05 -1.48 12.42
C LEU A 232 0.19 -1.06 11.62
N ARG A 233 1.20 -0.48 12.27
CA ARG A 233 2.49 -0.22 11.61
C ARG A 233 3.22 -1.54 11.33
N LYS A 234 3.86 -1.64 10.17
CA LYS A 234 4.50 -2.90 9.74
C LYS A 234 5.76 -3.28 10.52
N ASP A 235 6.34 -2.33 11.24
CA ASP A 235 7.47 -2.50 12.15
C ASP A 235 7.05 -2.74 13.61
N TYR A 236 5.75 -2.78 13.91
CA TYR A 236 5.28 -3.07 15.24
C TYR A 236 5.58 -4.52 15.63
N GLU A 237 6.37 -4.71 16.69
CA GLU A 237 6.61 -6.01 17.30
C GLU A 237 5.58 -6.23 18.42
N PRO A 238 4.68 -7.22 18.28
CA PRO A 238 3.74 -7.55 19.35
C PRO A 238 4.51 -7.97 20.62
N TYR A 239 4.02 -7.52 21.78
CA TYR A 239 4.58 -7.90 23.08
C TYR A 239 4.60 -9.41 23.32
N ASP A 240 3.68 -10.14 22.68
CA ASP A 240 3.54 -11.58 22.81
C ASP A 240 4.15 -12.26 21.57
N VAL A 241 5.48 -12.31 21.55
CA VAL A 241 6.21 -13.21 20.66
C VAL A 241 6.07 -14.60 21.28
N GLU A 242 5.11 -15.39 20.80
CA GLU A 242 4.80 -16.71 21.36
C GLU A 242 6.08 -17.52 21.66
N VAL A 243 6.12 -18.05 22.90
CA VAL A 243 7.10 -19.02 23.44
C VAL A 243 6.98 -20.37 22.74
#